data_AF-A0A915UCR5-F1
#
_entry.id   AF-A0A915UCR5-F1
#
_cell.length_a   1.000
_cell.length_b   1.000
_cell.length_c   1.000
_cell.angle_alpha   90.00
_cell.angle_beta   90.00
_cell.angle_gamma   90.00
#
_symmetry.space_group_name_H-M   'P 1'
#
loop_
_entity.id
_entity.type
_entity.pdbx_description
1 polymer ?
#
loop_
_entity_poly.entity_id
_entity_poly.type
_entity_poly.pdbx_seq_one_letter_code
_entity_poly.pdbx_strand_id
1 'polypeptide(L)'
;MATQFRTRAGPWAGALTDTSVTIRASVLRSVTTARVIVAESEGLATNPHHYDATSLWLDPDRDYRHKIATFHCDGLRPATRYFYQLELDGAVGHALPGRFRTAPATGTASSFRFACGGCARPGWFGKDRREAYDAIAAFPDVLFFVHLGDFHYKDIDDEWMVPRLEAYDDTLRREGVGDLFRHVPLAYTWDDHDFLGNNSEGGVDGHQVARRFARDAYDIYVPHYPLASSTEGIHQSFQIGRVLFLLTDSRFSRSSRKGSGTSGKTMLGVNQKVWLKDQLLRGKDLDLIVWSSSVPWIGKAEAGEDYWAGYADERAEIANHLKDNDIRNVCMISADAHMVAIDDGSNSGYAAGNRGGFPVLQAAALESPESEKGGP
;
A
#
# COMPACT_ATOMS: atom_id res chain seq x y z
N MET A 1 33.43 -14.08 -12.52
CA MET A 1 32.78 -14.59 -11.30
C MET A 1 31.33 -14.13 -11.35
N ALA A 2 30.35 -15.01 -11.14
CA ALA A 2 28.97 -14.58 -11.02
C ALA A 2 28.86 -13.65 -9.82
N THR A 3 28.30 -12.45 -10.00
CA THR A 3 28.09 -11.50 -8.91
C THR A 3 27.16 -12.14 -7.88
N GLN A 4 27.68 -12.46 -6.70
CA GLN A 4 26.86 -13.01 -5.62
C GLN A 4 26.08 -11.84 -5.00
N PHE A 5 24.77 -11.79 -5.25
CA PHE A 5 23.90 -10.84 -4.58
C PHE A 5 23.92 -11.08 -3.07
N ARG A 6 23.92 -9.99 -2.31
CA ARG A 6 23.81 -9.99 -0.84
C ARG A 6 22.45 -9.47 -0.36
N THR A 7 21.52 -9.31 -1.29
CA THR A 7 20.08 -9.12 -1.06
C THR A 7 19.35 -10.46 -1.20
N ARG A 8 18.44 -10.75 -0.28
CA ARG A 8 17.48 -11.85 -0.40
C ARG A 8 16.28 -11.44 -1.25
N ALA A 9 15.78 -10.23 -1.03
CA ALA A 9 14.63 -9.67 -1.73
C ALA A 9 14.71 -8.13 -1.73
N GLY A 10 14.02 -7.51 -2.68
CA GLY A 10 14.19 -6.10 -2.98
C GLY A 10 15.55 -5.79 -3.65
N PRO A 11 16.06 -4.55 -3.57
CA PRO A 11 15.46 -3.41 -2.90
C PRO A 11 14.11 -3.03 -3.49
N TRP A 12 13.30 -2.27 -2.77
CA TRP A 12 12.05 -1.72 -3.29
C TRP A 12 11.78 -0.37 -2.64
N ALA A 13 11.10 0.50 -3.38
CA ALA A 13 10.90 1.89 -3.01
C ALA A 13 9.43 2.17 -2.70
N GLY A 14 9.18 3.13 -1.83
CA GLY A 14 7.85 3.62 -1.47
C GLY A 14 7.96 4.91 -0.68
N ALA A 15 6.85 5.36 -0.09
CA ALA A 15 6.80 6.64 0.64
C ALA A 15 7.35 7.83 -0.18
N LEU A 16 7.06 7.85 -1.49
CA LEU A 16 7.60 8.82 -2.44
C LEU A 16 6.99 10.20 -2.20
N THR A 17 7.83 11.20 -1.99
CA THR A 17 7.41 12.61 -1.96
C THR A 17 8.06 13.39 -3.10
N ASP A 18 7.88 14.70 -3.10
CA ASP A 18 8.58 15.62 -4.00
C ASP A 18 10.07 15.74 -3.68
N THR A 19 10.49 15.45 -2.46
CA THR A 19 11.88 15.65 -2.02
C THR A 19 12.50 14.43 -1.35
N SER A 20 11.77 13.31 -1.29
CA SER A 20 12.26 12.10 -0.65
C SER A 20 11.66 10.80 -1.19
N VAL A 21 12.31 9.69 -0.85
CA VAL A 21 11.81 8.32 -1.00
C VAL A 21 12.33 7.45 0.13
N THR A 22 11.56 6.42 0.53
CA THR A 22 12.06 5.35 1.40
C THR A 22 12.39 4.12 0.58
N ILE A 23 13.57 3.57 0.79
CA ILE A 23 14.01 2.33 0.15
C ILE A 23 14.22 1.29 1.25
N ARG A 24 13.73 0.07 1.04
CA ARG A 24 13.98 -1.07 1.93
C ARG A 24 14.56 -2.24 1.15
N ALA A 25 15.30 -3.11 1.82
CA ALA A 25 15.81 -4.35 1.24
C ALA A 25 16.01 -5.42 2.32
N SER A 26 15.68 -6.67 1.98
CA SER A 26 16.10 -7.81 2.78
C SER A 26 17.52 -8.20 2.38
N VAL A 27 18.46 -8.07 3.31
CA VAL A 27 19.90 -8.31 3.09
C VAL A 27 20.39 -9.50 3.90
N LEU A 28 21.49 -10.12 3.47
CA LEU A 28 22.11 -11.23 4.21
C LEU A 28 22.48 -10.78 5.63
N ARG A 29 22.29 -11.67 6.60
CA ARG A 29 22.61 -11.41 8.02
C ARG A 29 24.07 -10.98 8.23
N SER A 30 24.99 -11.43 7.37
CA SER A 30 26.41 -11.08 7.42
C SER A 30 26.72 -9.64 7.02
N VAL A 31 25.78 -8.91 6.40
CA VAL A 31 25.96 -7.49 6.09
C VAL A 31 26.07 -6.69 7.38
N THR A 32 27.14 -5.92 7.52
CA THR A 32 27.43 -5.09 8.71
C THR A 32 27.21 -3.62 8.42
N THR A 33 27.48 -3.17 7.19
CA THR A 33 27.18 -1.81 6.74
C THR A 33 26.37 -1.83 5.45
N ALA A 34 25.40 -0.94 5.35
CA ALA A 34 24.61 -0.77 4.16
C ALA A 34 24.38 0.72 3.90
N ARG A 35 24.51 1.11 2.63
CA ARG A 35 24.26 2.44 2.12
C ARG A 35 23.50 2.32 0.81
N VAL A 36 22.70 3.33 0.46
CA VAL A 36 22.18 3.50 -0.89
C VAL A 36 22.80 4.73 -1.52
N ILE A 37 23.24 4.57 -2.77
CA ILE A 37 23.68 5.67 -3.64
C ILE A 37 22.50 6.01 -4.53
N VAL A 38 22.12 7.29 -4.59
CA VAL A 38 21.04 7.82 -5.41
C VAL A 38 21.58 8.92 -6.30
N ALA A 39 21.38 8.85 -7.62
CA ALA A 39 21.93 9.82 -8.56
C ALA A 39 20.99 10.05 -9.75
N GLU A 40 21.22 11.11 -10.52
CA GLU A 40 20.35 11.50 -11.65
C GLU A 40 20.69 10.80 -12.97
N SER A 41 21.70 9.93 -12.95
CA SER A 41 22.15 9.16 -14.10
C SER A 41 22.30 7.69 -13.72
N GLU A 42 21.98 6.78 -14.63
CA GLU A 42 22.00 5.31 -14.41
C GLU A 42 23.36 4.79 -13.92
N GLY A 43 24.47 5.35 -14.43
CA GLY A 43 25.83 5.01 -13.97
C GLY A 43 26.23 5.65 -12.63
N LEU A 44 25.29 6.27 -11.91
CA LEU A 44 25.47 6.92 -10.61
C LEU A 44 26.47 8.09 -10.56
N ALA A 45 26.82 8.66 -11.71
CA ALA A 45 27.87 9.69 -11.81
C ALA A 45 27.37 11.14 -11.62
N THR A 46 26.11 11.43 -11.92
CA THR A 46 25.55 12.80 -11.89
C THR A 46 24.86 13.08 -10.56
N ASN A 47 25.41 14.03 -9.79
CA ASN A 47 24.90 14.45 -8.47
C ASN A 47 24.62 13.25 -7.53
N PRO A 48 25.63 12.42 -7.20
CA PRO A 48 25.41 11.30 -6.31
C PRO A 48 25.15 11.76 -4.88
N HIS A 49 24.10 11.23 -4.29
CA HIS A 49 23.75 11.34 -2.89
C HIS A 49 23.96 9.98 -2.21
N HIS A 50 24.48 9.99 -1.00
CA HIS A 50 24.81 8.80 -0.22
C HIS A 50 24.00 8.79 1.06
N TYR A 51 23.20 7.74 1.28
CA TYR A 51 22.37 7.60 2.47
C TYR A 51 22.72 6.29 3.18
N ASP A 52 23.28 6.39 4.37
CA ASP A 52 23.54 5.23 5.22
C ASP A 52 22.20 4.64 5.71
N ALA A 53 22.16 3.33 5.94
CA ALA A 53 20.96 2.69 6.47
C ALA A 53 20.62 3.26 7.86
N THR A 54 19.39 3.74 8.03
CA THR A 54 18.87 4.20 9.32
C THR A 54 18.52 3.05 10.24
N SER A 55 18.28 1.86 9.66
CA SER A 55 18.05 0.63 10.39
C SER A 55 18.60 -0.57 9.62
N LEU A 56 19.18 -1.52 10.36
CA LEU A 56 19.51 -2.88 9.92
C LEU A 56 18.78 -3.85 10.86
N TRP A 57 17.45 -3.83 10.80
CA TRP A 57 16.62 -4.62 11.71
C TRP A 57 16.93 -6.11 11.58
N LEU A 58 17.07 -6.77 12.72
CA LEU A 58 17.31 -8.19 12.82
C LEU A 58 16.28 -8.75 13.78
N ASP A 59 15.63 -9.84 13.37
CA ASP A 59 14.75 -10.62 14.24
C ASP A 59 15.49 -11.02 15.53
N PRO A 60 14.97 -10.64 16.72
CA PRO A 60 15.60 -10.93 18.01
C PRO A 60 15.83 -12.41 18.25
N ASP A 61 14.88 -13.25 17.85
CA ASP A 61 14.96 -14.72 18.00
C ASP A 61 15.83 -15.35 16.91
N ARG A 62 16.19 -14.54 15.89
CA ARG A 62 17.04 -14.91 14.77
C ARG A 62 16.49 -16.06 13.95
N ASP A 63 15.20 -16.31 13.97
CA ASP A 63 14.56 -17.31 13.12
C ASP A 63 14.45 -16.79 11.68
N TYR A 64 14.13 -15.51 11.50
CA TYR A 64 14.26 -14.84 10.22
C TYR A 64 15.73 -14.65 9.84
N ARG A 65 16.19 -15.31 8.76
CA ARG A 65 17.63 -15.45 8.41
C ARG A 65 18.26 -14.23 7.73
N HIS A 66 17.53 -13.12 7.62
CA HIS A 66 17.96 -11.89 6.95
C HIS A 66 17.83 -10.67 7.86
N LYS A 67 18.37 -9.54 7.42
CA LYS A 67 18.15 -8.23 8.02
C LYS A 67 17.30 -7.38 7.09
N ILE A 68 16.51 -6.47 7.63
CA ILE A 68 15.83 -5.45 6.82
C ILE A 68 16.61 -4.14 6.92
N ALA A 69 17.21 -3.75 5.80
CA ALA A 69 17.88 -2.47 5.67
C ALA A 69 16.87 -1.40 5.24
N THR A 70 16.84 -0.27 5.97
CA THR A 70 15.97 0.88 5.67
C THR A 70 16.81 2.11 5.37
N PHE A 71 16.45 2.81 4.29
CA PHE A 71 17.08 4.05 3.87
C PHE A 71 16.02 5.14 3.68
N HIS A 72 16.20 6.28 4.34
CA HIS A 72 15.41 7.48 4.08
C HIS A 72 16.25 8.42 3.22
N CYS A 73 15.89 8.55 1.95
CA CYS A 73 16.61 9.37 0.99
C CYS A 73 15.89 10.72 0.88
N ASP A 74 16.36 11.74 1.60
CA ASP A 74 15.79 13.09 1.61
C ASP A 74 16.64 14.11 0.82
N GLY A 75 16.18 15.36 0.75
CA GLY A 75 16.93 16.44 0.08
C GLY A 75 17.01 16.29 -1.45
N LEU A 76 16.14 15.47 -2.04
CA LEU A 76 16.05 15.26 -3.48
C LEU A 76 15.30 16.42 -4.14
N ARG A 77 15.53 16.64 -5.44
CA ARG A 77 14.81 17.67 -6.19
C ARG A 77 13.45 17.15 -6.65
N PRO A 78 12.38 17.97 -6.64
CA PRO A 78 11.09 17.61 -7.22
C PRO A 78 11.14 17.23 -8.70
N ALA A 79 10.19 16.41 -9.13
CA ALA A 79 9.98 15.99 -10.51
C ALA A 79 11.24 15.46 -11.23
N THR A 80 12.20 14.89 -10.49
CA THR A 80 13.52 14.50 -10.99
C THR A 80 13.64 12.98 -11.01
N ARG A 81 14.14 12.43 -12.11
CA ARG A 81 14.40 10.99 -12.24
C ARG A 81 15.71 10.66 -11.54
N TYR A 82 15.67 9.65 -10.68
CA TYR A 82 16.81 9.13 -9.96
C TYR A 82 16.99 7.63 -10.22
N PHE A 83 18.23 7.20 -10.20
CA PHE A 83 18.68 5.82 -10.21
C PHE A 83 19.36 5.53 -8.90
N TYR A 84 19.23 4.30 -8.40
CA TYR A 84 19.83 3.93 -7.13
C TYR A 84 20.43 2.54 -7.14
N GLN A 85 21.42 2.36 -6.28
CA GLN A 85 22.05 1.06 -6.03
C GLN A 85 22.53 0.95 -4.58
N LEU A 86 22.43 -0.25 -4.01
CA LEU A 86 22.96 -0.50 -2.67
C LEU A 86 24.48 -0.73 -2.72
N GLU A 87 25.17 -0.12 -1.78
CA GLU A 87 26.55 -0.41 -1.37
C GLU A 87 26.48 -1.22 -0.07
N LEU A 88 26.87 -2.49 -0.14
CA LEU A 88 26.82 -3.42 1.00
C LEU A 88 28.22 -3.83 1.39
N ASP A 89 28.62 -3.56 2.64
CA ASP A 89 30.00 -3.73 3.15
C ASP A 89 31.06 -3.10 2.23
N GLY A 90 30.78 -1.90 1.71
CA GLY A 90 31.69 -1.11 0.87
C GLY A 90 31.76 -1.52 -0.60
N ALA A 91 30.90 -2.45 -1.05
CA ALA A 91 30.87 -2.90 -2.44
C ALA A 91 29.50 -2.64 -3.11
N VAL A 92 29.55 -1.96 -4.25
CA VAL A 92 28.43 -1.74 -5.16
C VAL A 92 28.27 -2.97 -6.06
N GLY A 93 27.04 -3.28 -6.50
CA GLY A 93 26.77 -4.43 -7.38
C GLY A 93 26.31 -5.70 -6.68
N HIS A 94 26.28 -5.72 -5.34
CA HIS A 94 25.69 -6.82 -4.56
C HIS A 94 24.16 -6.75 -4.43
N ALA A 95 23.52 -5.81 -5.10
CA ALA A 95 22.08 -5.68 -5.23
C ALA A 95 21.72 -5.25 -6.65
N LEU A 96 20.53 -5.64 -7.11
CA LEU A 96 19.99 -5.15 -8.37
C LEU A 96 19.73 -3.64 -8.29
N PRO A 97 20.05 -2.86 -9.34
CA PRO A 97 19.77 -1.42 -9.36
C PRO A 97 18.26 -1.17 -9.43
N GLY A 98 17.86 0.05 -9.07
CA GLY A 98 16.49 0.51 -9.23
C GLY A 98 16.44 1.96 -9.69
N ARG A 99 15.21 2.47 -9.87
CA ARG A 99 14.97 3.85 -10.27
C ARG A 99 13.64 4.34 -9.71
N PHE A 100 13.50 5.65 -9.64
CA PHE A 100 12.23 6.30 -9.34
C PHE A 100 12.24 7.72 -9.93
N ARG A 101 11.11 8.41 -9.82
CA ARG A 101 11.03 9.85 -10.08
C ARG A 101 10.36 10.49 -8.89
N THR A 102 10.97 11.50 -8.28
CA THR A 102 10.32 12.27 -7.21
C THR A 102 9.04 12.93 -7.72
N ALA A 103 8.08 13.11 -6.84
CA ALA A 103 6.82 13.73 -7.18
C ALA A 103 7.01 15.22 -7.59
N PRO A 104 6.05 15.79 -8.35
CA PRO A 104 5.98 17.24 -8.48
C PRO A 104 5.79 17.90 -7.11
N ALA A 105 6.30 19.13 -6.97
CA ALA A 105 6.30 19.85 -5.70
C ALA A 105 4.89 19.96 -5.09
N THR A 106 4.79 19.72 -3.80
CA THR A 106 3.55 19.80 -3.04
C THR A 106 2.90 21.18 -3.20
N GLY A 107 1.58 21.21 -3.40
CA GLY A 107 0.80 22.43 -3.64
C GLY A 107 0.81 22.95 -5.07
N THR A 108 1.64 22.39 -5.97
CA THR A 108 1.72 22.85 -7.36
C THR A 108 0.72 22.14 -8.27
N ALA A 109 0.15 22.88 -9.22
CA ALA A 109 -0.62 22.31 -10.32
C ALA A 109 0.32 21.51 -11.24
N SER A 110 0.13 20.19 -11.30
CA SER A 110 1.03 19.29 -12.02
C SER A 110 0.28 18.09 -12.59
N SER A 111 0.77 17.56 -13.72
CA SER A 111 0.29 16.29 -14.28
C SER A 111 1.20 15.14 -13.87
N PHE A 112 0.60 14.06 -13.40
CA PHE A 112 1.30 12.81 -13.09
C PHE A 112 0.38 11.62 -13.37
N ARG A 113 0.96 10.43 -13.44
CA ARG A 113 0.24 9.17 -13.60
C ARG A 113 0.58 8.25 -12.45
N PHE A 114 -0.38 7.50 -11.96
CA PHE A 114 -0.16 6.37 -11.08
C PHE A 114 -0.98 5.19 -11.61
N ALA A 115 -0.56 3.98 -11.26
CA ALA A 115 -1.32 2.77 -11.52
C ALA A 115 -1.86 2.22 -10.20
N CYS A 116 -2.92 1.43 -10.24
CA CYS A 116 -3.48 0.78 -9.07
C CYS A 116 -3.95 -0.63 -9.40
N GLY A 117 -4.00 -1.49 -8.38
CA GLY A 117 -4.41 -2.89 -8.49
C GLY A 117 -4.31 -3.59 -7.14
N GLY A 118 -4.78 -4.84 -7.09
CA GLY A 118 -4.67 -5.72 -5.93
C GLY A 118 -4.83 -7.17 -6.37
N CYS A 119 -5.02 -8.08 -5.42
CA CYS A 119 -5.36 -9.47 -5.72
C CYS A 119 -4.29 -10.17 -6.58
N ALA A 120 -3.06 -10.14 -6.08
CA ALA A 120 -1.86 -10.72 -6.67
C ALA A 120 -1.65 -12.20 -6.27
N ARG A 121 -2.66 -13.06 -6.48
CA ARG A 121 -2.63 -14.48 -6.07
C ARG A 121 -1.54 -15.28 -6.79
N PRO A 122 -0.40 -15.57 -6.13
CA PRO A 122 0.73 -16.17 -6.82
C PRO A 122 0.41 -17.57 -7.32
N GLY A 123 0.73 -17.86 -8.58
CA GLY A 123 0.64 -19.20 -9.15
C GLY A 123 -0.75 -19.66 -9.57
N TRP A 124 -1.81 -18.86 -9.36
CA TRP A 124 -3.17 -19.24 -9.75
C TRP A 124 -3.29 -19.53 -11.26
N PHE A 125 -2.72 -18.65 -12.09
CA PHE A 125 -2.67 -18.80 -13.54
C PHE A 125 -1.36 -19.40 -14.06
N GLY A 126 -0.61 -20.10 -13.20
CA GLY A 126 0.74 -20.59 -13.50
C GLY A 126 1.84 -19.76 -12.84
N LYS A 127 3.03 -20.35 -12.71
CA LYS A 127 4.13 -19.82 -11.88
C LYS A 127 4.81 -18.57 -12.46
N ASP A 128 4.68 -18.35 -13.77
CA ASP A 128 5.45 -17.33 -14.50
C ASP A 128 4.55 -16.24 -15.12
N ARG A 129 3.26 -16.20 -14.76
CA ARG A 129 2.36 -15.15 -15.24
C ARG A 129 2.79 -13.82 -14.65
N ARG A 130 3.04 -12.83 -15.51
CA ARG A 130 3.50 -11.50 -15.12
C ARG A 130 2.97 -10.39 -16.03
N GLU A 131 2.04 -10.70 -16.91
CA GLU A 131 1.56 -9.81 -17.98
C GLU A 131 0.99 -8.50 -17.43
N ALA A 132 0.30 -8.55 -16.28
CA ALA A 132 -0.19 -7.35 -15.61
C ALA A 132 0.96 -6.45 -15.14
N TYR A 133 1.99 -7.02 -14.50
CA TYR A 133 3.17 -6.28 -14.05
C TYR A 133 4.00 -5.75 -15.21
N ASP A 134 4.19 -6.55 -16.26
CA ASP A 134 4.89 -6.16 -17.49
C ASP A 134 4.14 -5.02 -18.19
N ALA A 135 2.81 -5.07 -18.25
CA ALA A 135 1.99 -4.00 -18.81
C ALA A 135 2.10 -2.70 -18.01
N ILE A 136 2.10 -2.77 -16.67
CA ILE A 136 2.32 -1.61 -15.80
C ILE A 136 3.73 -1.05 -16.02
N ALA A 137 4.76 -1.91 -16.04
CA ALA A 137 6.15 -1.51 -16.22
C ALA A 137 6.44 -0.88 -17.60
N ALA A 138 5.72 -1.34 -18.63
CA ALA A 138 5.80 -0.79 -19.98
C ALA A 138 5.04 0.54 -20.13
N PHE A 139 4.11 0.87 -19.21
CA PHE A 139 3.32 2.08 -19.31
C PHE A 139 4.18 3.33 -19.02
N PRO A 140 4.18 4.33 -19.91
CA PRO A 140 5.09 5.46 -19.78
C PRO A 140 4.73 6.38 -18.60
N ASP A 141 5.77 6.76 -17.85
CA ASP A 141 5.73 7.77 -16.79
C ASP A 141 4.79 7.47 -15.61
N VAL A 142 4.56 6.20 -15.28
CA VAL A 142 3.95 5.80 -13.99
C VAL A 142 4.86 6.29 -12.86
N LEU A 143 4.36 7.22 -12.04
CA LEU A 143 5.11 7.84 -10.94
C LEU A 143 5.22 6.90 -9.74
N PHE A 144 4.12 6.20 -9.42
CA PHE A 144 4.02 5.21 -8.34
C PHE A 144 2.86 4.25 -8.61
N PHE A 145 2.82 3.16 -7.87
CA PHE A 145 1.76 2.15 -7.89
C PHE A 145 1.01 2.15 -6.54
N VAL A 146 -0.32 2.11 -6.56
CA VAL A 146 -1.15 1.89 -5.37
C VAL A 146 -1.60 0.44 -5.32
N HIS A 147 -1.07 -0.33 -4.37
CA HIS A 147 -1.49 -1.72 -4.15
C HIS A 147 -2.55 -1.78 -3.05
N LEU A 148 -3.73 -2.26 -3.41
CA LEU A 148 -4.96 -2.22 -2.61
C LEU A 148 -5.21 -3.52 -1.85
N GLY A 149 -4.14 -4.17 -1.41
CA GLY A 149 -4.18 -5.43 -0.68
C GLY A 149 -4.15 -6.68 -1.54
N ASP A 150 -4.13 -7.81 -0.87
CA ASP A 150 -3.89 -9.15 -1.42
C ASP A 150 -2.55 -9.25 -2.17
N PHE A 151 -1.49 -8.74 -1.56
CA PHE A 151 -0.12 -8.73 -2.08
C PHE A 151 0.51 -10.12 -2.20
N HIS A 152 0.23 -11.03 -1.24
CA HIS A 152 0.96 -12.30 -1.16
C HIS A 152 0.09 -13.56 -0.98
N TYR A 153 -1.18 -13.47 -0.57
CA TYR A 153 -2.06 -14.65 -0.42
C TYR A 153 -1.48 -15.78 0.45
N LYS A 154 -0.90 -15.41 1.60
CA LYS A 154 -0.31 -16.42 2.51
C LYS A 154 -1.25 -16.83 3.64
N ASP A 155 -2.29 -16.04 3.89
CA ASP A 155 -3.30 -16.32 4.91
C ASP A 155 -2.70 -16.59 6.30
N ILE A 156 -1.73 -15.78 6.71
CA ILE A 156 -1.01 -15.97 7.97
C ILE A 156 -1.84 -15.39 9.11
N ASP A 157 -2.39 -16.26 9.96
CA ASP A 157 -3.26 -15.91 11.08
C ASP A 157 -2.61 -16.14 12.46
N ASP A 158 -1.35 -16.59 12.49
CA ASP A 158 -0.59 -16.88 13.72
C ASP A 158 -0.06 -15.61 14.44
N GLU A 159 0.59 -15.80 15.57
CA GLU A 159 1.23 -14.74 16.37
C GLU A 159 2.75 -14.62 16.11
N TRP A 160 3.21 -14.83 14.87
CA TRP A 160 4.63 -14.94 14.53
C TRP A 160 5.07 -13.96 13.44
N MET A 161 6.22 -13.30 13.64
CA MET A 161 6.72 -12.34 12.66
C MET A 161 7.28 -12.99 11.39
N VAL A 162 7.97 -14.12 11.55
CA VAL A 162 8.81 -14.73 10.51
C VAL A 162 8.02 -15.09 9.25
N PRO A 163 6.87 -15.79 9.31
CA PRO A 163 6.13 -16.13 8.09
C PRO A 163 5.69 -14.89 7.30
N ARG A 164 5.40 -13.78 7.99
CA ARG A 164 4.97 -12.51 7.37
C ARG A 164 6.11 -11.83 6.64
N LEU A 165 7.32 -11.81 7.21
CA LEU A 165 8.51 -11.29 6.54
C LEU A 165 8.89 -12.17 5.33
N GLU A 166 8.76 -13.49 5.47
CA GLU A 166 9.00 -14.43 4.37
C GLU A 166 7.99 -14.30 3.23
N ALA A 167 6.74 -13.92 3.54
CA ALA A 167 5.72 -13.62 2.53
C ALA A 167 6.11 -12.45 1.61
N TYR A 168 6.68 -11.38 2.19
CA TYR A 168 7.24 -10.27 1.41
C TYR A 168 8.47 -10.70 0.62
N ASP A 169 9.38 -11.47 1.21
CA ASP A 169 10.54 -12.01 0.48
C ASP A 169 10.10 -12.84 -0.73
N ASP A 170 9.14 -13.74 -0.54
CA ASP A 170 8.61 -14.61 -1.61
C ASP A 170 8.06 -13.78 -2.74
N THR A 171 7.23 -12.77 -2.43
CA THR A 171 6.58 -11.93 -3.45
C THR A 171 7.60 -11.11 -4.24
N LEU A 172 8.54 -10.47 -3.55
CA LEU A 172 9.57 -9.62 -4.17
C LEU A 172 10.65 -10.40 -4.93
N ARG A 173 10.74 -11.72 -4.73
CA ARG A 173 11.63 -12.61 -5.49
C ARG A 173 11.02 -13.11 -6.80
N ARG A 174 9.74 -12.88 -7.03
CA ARG A 174 9.06 -13.28 -8.25
C ARG A 174 9.55 -12.40 -9.41
N GLU A 175 9.92 -13.05 -10.51
CA GLU A 175 10.33 -12.38 -11.75
C GLU A 175 9.23 -11.43 -12.24
N GLY A 176 9.59 -10.24 -12.73
CA GLY A 176 8.65 -9.19 -13.12
C GLY A 176 8.05 -8.40 -11.93
N VAL A 177 7.66 -9.08 -10.84
CA VAL A 177 7.06 -8.43 -9.65
C VAL A 177 8.10 -7.62 -8.88
N GLY A 178 9.21 -8.26 -8.49
CA GLY A 178 10.32 -7.57 -7.83
C GLY A 178 10.94 -6.49 -8.71
N ASP A 179 10.91 -6.70 -10.03
CA ASP A 179 11.44 -5.76 -11.02
C ASP A 179 10.58 -4.50 -11.12
N LEU A 180 9.26 -4.64 -11.05
CA LEU A 180 8.34 -3.50 -11.01
C LEU A 180 8.62 -2.65 -9.77
N PHE A 181 8.67 -3.26 -8.57
CA PHE A 181 8.81 -2.51 -7.32
C PHE A 181 10.23 -1.97 -7.05
N ARG A 182 11.23 -2.41 -7.84
CA ARG A 182 12.54 -1.75 -7.95
C ARG A 182 12.52 -0.47 -8.78
N HIS A 183 11.54 -0.30 -9.67
CA HIS A 183 11.51 0.79 -10.65
C HIS A 183 10.30 1.73 -10.50
N VAL A 184 9.27 1.29 -9.78
CA VAL A 184 8.03 2.03 -9.53
C VAL A 184 7.76 2.02 -8.03
N PRO A 185 7.88 3.17 -7.35
CA PRO A 185 7.58 3.27 -5.93
C PRO A 185 6.16 2.81 -5.59
N LEU A 186 6.01 2.19 -4.43
CA LEU A 186 4.78 1.59 -3.96
C LEU A 186 4.10 2.42 -2.86
N ALA A 187 2.79 2.57 -2.96
CA ALA A 187 1.90 2.94 -1.86
C ALA A 187 0.99 1.72 -1.59
N TYR A 188 1.20 1.04 -0.47
CA TYR A 188 0.56 -0.25 -0.17
C TYR A 188 -0.38 -0.13 1.03
N THR A 189 -1.52 -0.82 0.96
CA THR A 189 -2.32 -1.20 2.11
C THR A 189 -2.66 -2.68 1.97
N TRP A 190 -2.73 -3.43 3.07
CA TRP A 190 -3.10 -4.84 3.02
C TRP A 190 -4.59 -5.03 2.73
N ASP A 191 -4.95 -6.25 2.36
CA ASP A 191 -6.29 -6.78 2.63
C ASP A 191 -6.20 -8.08 3.45
N ASP A 192 -7.27 -8.87 3.51
CA ASP A 192 -7.40 -10.00 4.42
C ASP A 192 -6.31 -11.06 4.22
N HIS A 193 -5.98 -11.39 2.98
CA HIS A 193 -4.98 -12.39 2.61
C HIS A 193 -3.53 -12.02 2.99
N ASP A 194 -3.28 -10.73 3.27
CA ASP A 194 -2.00 -10.23 3.80
C ASP A 194 -2.03 -9.97 5.31
N PHE A 195 -3.22 -9.85 5.88
CA PHE A 195 -3.41 -9.45 7.27
C PHE A 195 -3.48 -10.66 8.21
N LEU A 196 -4.63 -11.32 8.29
CA LEU A 196 -4.91 -12.45 9.19
C LEU A 196 -5.74 -13.55 8.52
N GLY A 197 -5.58 -13.70 7.20
CA GLY A 197 -6.27 -14.71 6.42
C GLY A 197 -7.61 -14.27 5.87
N ASN A 198 -8.11 -15.03 4.90
CA ASN A 198 -9.37 -14.79 4.18
C ASN A 198 -10.55 -14.35 5.09
N ASN A 199 -11.20 -13.24 4.71
CA ASN A 199 -12.26 -12.53 5.42
C ASN A 199 -11.93 -12.16 6.88
N SER A 200 -10.66 -11.88 7.18
CA SER A 200 -10.24 -11.57 8.54
C SER A 200 -10.74 -10.23 9.06
N GLU A 201 -10.94 -10.19 10.38
CA GLU A 201 -11.55 -9.11 11.13
C GLU A 201 -10.70 -8.85 12.37
N GLY A 202 -9.85 -7.83 12.35
CA GLY A 202 -8.86 -7.63 13.41
C GLY A 202 -9.43 -7.12 14.73
N GLY A 203 -10.67 -6.64 14.75
CA GLY A 203 -11.37 -6.15 15.94
C GLY A 203 -12.07 -7.24 16.75
N VAL A 204 -12.00 -8.52 16.35
CA VAL A 204 -12.64 -9.63 17.07
C VAL A 204 -11.75 -10.18 18.18
N ASP A 205 -12.38 -10.75 19.21
CA ASP A 205 -11.67 -11.36 20.32
C ASP A 205 -10.81 -12.54 19.87
N GLY A 206 -9.56 -12.59 20.35
CA GLY A 206 -8.56 -13.58 19.99
C GLY A 206 -7.54 -13.07 18.95
N HIS A 207 -7.83 -12.01 18.19
CA HIS A 207 -6.92 -11.50 17.16
C HIS A 207 -5.96 -10.40 17.67
N GLN A 208 -6.06 -10.00 18.94
CA GLN A 208 -5.36 -8.81 19.45
C GLN A 208 -3.83 -8.91 19.33
N VAL A 209 -3.27 -10.11 19.51
CA VAL A 209 -1.83 -10.35 19.39
C VAL A 209 -1.43 -10.48 17.92
N ALA A 210 -2.08 -11.37 17.17
CA ALA A 210 -1.78 -11.63 15.76
C ALA A 210 -1.82 -10.36 14.89
N ARG A 211 -2.80 -9.47 15.10
CA ARG A 211 -2.88 -8.19 14.34
C ARG A 211 -1.70 -7.26 14.60
N ARG A 212 -1.10 -7.30 15.80
CA ARG A 212 0.10 -6.52 16.11
C ARG A 212 1.31 -7.08 15.38
N PHE A 213 1.44 -8.40 15.33
CA PHE A 213 2.49 -9.04 14.51
C PHE A 213 2.35 -8.69 13.03
N ALA A 214 1.13 -8.67 12.49
CA ALA A 214 0.88 -8.21 11.11
C ALA A 214 1.31 -6.76 10.89
N ARG A 215 0.91 -5.86 11.80
CA ARG A 215 1.29 -4.44 11.76
C ARG A 215 2.81 -4.25 11.85
N ASP A 216 3.46 -4.91 12.78
CA ASP A 216 4.89 -4.77 13.01
C ASP A 216 5.69 -5.32 11.80
N ALA A 217 5.25 -6.44 11.19
CA ALA A 217 5.85 -6.95 9.96
C ALA A 217 5.77 -5.91 8.83
N TYR A 218 4.61 -5.27 8.69
CA TYR A 218 4.40 -4.20 7.72
C TYR A 218 5.32 -3.00 8.01
N ASP A 219 5.36 -2.51 9.25
CA ASP A 219 6.17 -1.37 9.68
C ASP A 219 7.68 -1.63 9.55
N ILE A 220 8.11 -2.88 9.68
CA ILE A 220 9.51 -3.29 9.48
C ILE A 220 9.88 -3.44 8.01
N TYR A 221 8.99 -4.01 7.18
CA TYR A 221 9.36 -4.49 5.84
C TYR A 221 8.92 -3.56 4.70
N VAL A 222 7.76 -2.90 4.82
CA VAL A 222 7.14 -2.10 3.73
C VAL A 222 7.65 -0.65 3.73
N PRO A 223 8.14 -0.08 2.62
CA PRO A 223 8.51 1.34 2.56
C PRO A 223 7.26 2.24 2.53
N HIS A 224 6.60 2.41 3.67
CA HIS A 224 5.33 3.14 3.79
C HIS A 224 5.55 4.63 4.17
N TYR A 225 4.54 5.47 3.89
CA TYR A 225 4.46 6.83 4.42
C TYR A 225 4.26 6.80 5.94
N PRO A 226 4.47 7.90 6.68
CA PRO A 226 4.21 7.92 8.12
C PRO A 226 2.83 7.38 8.45
N LEU A 227 2.79 6.32 9.27
CA LEU A 227 1.53 5.75 9.76
C LEU A 227 0.91 6.73 10.74
N ALA A 228 -0.40 6.92 10.67
CA ALA A 228 -1.09 7.86 11.54
C ALA A 228 -1.17 7.37 13.00
N SER A 229 -0.88 6.08 13.24
CA SER A 229 -0.79 5.49 14.57
C SER A 229 0.40 4.55 14.68
N SER A 230 1.09 4.60 15.82
CA SER A 230 2.16 3.66 16.16
C SER A 230 1.65 2.33 16.73
N THR A 231 0.36 2.25 17.09
CA THR A 231 -0.21 1.10 17.81
C THR A 231 -1.48 0.52 17.17
N GLU A 232 -2.05 1.21 16.18
CA GLU A 232 -3.23 0.75 15.44
C GLU A 232 -2.88 0.37 13.99
N GLY A 233 -3.90 0.25 13.13
CA GLY A 233 -3.77 -0.14 11.74
C GLY A 233 -2.85 0.76 10.91
N ILE A 234 -2.60 0.35 9.67
CA ILE A 234 -1.58 0.94 8.78
C ILE A 234 -2.09 2.11 7.94
N HIS A 235 -3.11 2.82 8.42
CA HIS A 235 -3.68 3.94 7.68
C HIS A 235 -2.70 5.12 7.62
N GLN A 236 -2.62 5.72 6.43
CA GLN A 236 -1.59 6.69 6.08
C GLN A 236 -2.12 7.65 5.02
N SER A 237 -1.52 8.84 4.92
CA SER A 237 -1.85 9.81 3.87
C SER A 237 -0.58 10.46 3.31
N PHE A 238 -0.68 10.93 2.07
CA PHE A 238 0.38 11.69 1.41
C PHE A 238 -0.21 12.61 0.34
N GLN A 239 0.55 13.62 -0.07
CA GLN A 239 0.12 14.60 -1.06
C GLN A 239 1.11 14.65 -2.23
N ILE A 240 0.59 14.69 -3.45
CA ILE A 240 1.37 14.91 -4.67
C ILE A 240 0.75 16.10 -5.41
N GLY A 241 1.54 17.17 -5.61
CA GLY A 241 0.99 18.42 -6.14
C GLY A 241 -0.21 18.87 -5.30
N ARG A 242 -1.38 18.98 -5.93
CA ARG A 242 -2.66 19.35 -5.28
C ARG A 242 -3.61 18.17 -5.06
N VAL A 243 -3.10 16.94 -5.05
CA VAL A 243 -3.90 15.71 -4.85
C VAL A 243 -3.51 15.05 -3.53
N LEU A 244 -4.49 14.83 -2.65
CA LEU A 244 -4.33 14.10 -1.39
C LEU A 244 -4.70 12.63 -1.59
N PHE A 245 -3.82 11.73 -1.19
CA PHE A 245 -4.05 10.28 -1.18
C PHE A 245 -4.29 9.83 0.25
N LEU A 246 -5.39 9.11 0.48
CA LEU A 246 -5.78 8.55 1.77
C LEU A 246 -5.82 7.03 1.65
N LEU A 247 -4.95 6.32 2.36
CA LEU A 247 -4.96 4.87 2.41
C LEU A 247 -5.56 4.44 3.75
N THR A 248 -6.78 3.92 3.71
CA THR A 248 -7.44 3.38 4.90
C THR A 248 -7.17 1.89 5.05
N ASP A 249 -6.83 1.47 6.26
CA ASP A 249 -6.80 0.07 6.67
C ASP A 249 -8.23 -0.41 6.95
N SER A 250 -8.69 -1.40 6.19
CA SER A 250 -10.04 -1.92 6.33
C SER A 250 -10.09 -3.20 7.17
N ARG A 251 -8.99 -3.67 7.78
CA ARG A 251 -8.94 -4.98 8.45
C ARG A 251 -8.60 -4.90 9.94
N PHE A 252 -7.64 -4.06 10.35
CA PHE A 252 -7.06 -4.08 11.70
C PHE A 252 -8.07 -3.89 12.84
N SER A 253 -8.98 -2.94 12.68
CA SER A 253 -9.98 -2.58 13.70
C SER A 253 -11.39 -3.07 13.35
N ARG A 254 -11.54 -3.79 12.22
CA ARG A 254 -12.83 -4.24 11.71
C ARG A 254 -13.53 -5.12 12.74
N SER A 255 -14.74 -4.74 13.13
CA SER A 255 -15.58 -5.56 14.02
C SER A 255 -16.16 -6.76 13.28
N SER A 256 -16.65 -7.77 14.01
CA SER A 256 -17.20 -8.94 13.35
C SER A 256 -18.41 -8.66 12.46
N ARG A 257 -18.42 -9.25 11.26
CA ARG A 257 -19.51 -9.27 10.27
C ARG A 257 -20.62 -10.23 10.67
N LYS A 258 -20.37 -11.20 11.56
CA LYS A 258 -21.39 -12.12 12.09
C LYS A 258 -22.50 -11.39 12.87
N GLY A 259 -23.68 -12.00 12.93
CA GLY A 259 -24.86 -11.43 13.61
C GLY A 259 -25.83 -10.73 12.65
N SER A 260 -26.90 -10.14 13.19
CA SER A 260 -27.95 -9.49 12.40
C SER A 260 -27.68 -8.00 12.18
N GLY A 261 -28.01 -7.52 10.98
CA GLY A 261 -27.94 -6.10 10.60
C GLY A 261 -26.51 -5.54 10.51
N THR A 262 -26.43 -4.21 10.35
CA THR A 262 -25.19 -3.43 10.24
C THR A 262 -24.93 -2.53 11.45
N SER A 263 -25.91 -2.43 12.36
CA SER A 263 -25.88 -1.53 13.51
C SER A 263 -24.75 -1.84 14.48
N GLY A 264 -24.00 -0.81 14.85
CA GLY A 264 -22.88 -0.91 15.80
C GLY A 264 -21.62 -1.57 15.25
N LYS A 265 -21.60 -1.99 13.98
CA LYS A 265 -20.42 -2.54 13.31
C LYS A 265 -19.53 -1.41 12.78
N THR A 266 -18.22 -1.65 12.78
CA THR A 266 -17.21 -0.71 12.31
C THR A 266 -16.22 -1.39 11.37
N MET A 267 -15.89 -0.71 10.27
CA MET A 267 -14.89 -1.13 9.29
C MET A 267 -13.51 -0.64 9.73
N LEU A 268 -13.43 0.64 10.10
CA LEU A 268 -12.18 1.35 10.38
C LEU A 268 -11.84 1.41 11.87
N GLY A 269 -12.80 1.17 12.75
CA GLY A 269 -12.68 1.48 14.17
C GLY A 269 -12.83 2.98 14.46
N VAL A 270 -12.89 3.32 15.75
CA VAL A 270 -13.17 4.69 16.21
C VAL A 270 -12.08 5.68 15.79
N ASN A 271 -10.82 5.37 16.09
CA ASN A 271 -9.70 6.31 15.94
C ASN A 271 -9.38 6.60 14.47
N GLN A 272 -9.30 5.56 13.63
CA GLN A 272 -9.09 5.74 12.19
C GLN A 272 -10.26 6.45 11.51
N LYS A 273 -11.50 6.26 11.98
CA LYS A 273 -12.65 7.00 11.46
C LYS A 273 -12.57 8.50 11.77
N VAL A 274 -12.14 8.88 12.97
CA VAL A 274 -11.84 10.28 13.31
C VAL A 274 -10.74 10.82 12.40
N TRP A 275 -9.63 10.08 12.29
CA TRP A 275 -8.53 10.46 11.39
C TRP A 275 -8.99 10.66 9.94
N LEU A 276 -9.79 9.75 9.39
CA LEU A 276 -10.29 9.86 8.01
C LEU A 276 -11.13 11.13 7.83
N LYS A 277 -12.05 11.40 8.77
CA LYS A 277 -12.89 12.61 8.73
C LYS A 277 -12.07 13.89 8.76
N ASP A 278 -11.00 13.92 9.55
CA ASP A 278 -10.08 15.05 9.63
C ASP A 278 -9.25 15.21 8.34
N GLN A 279 -8.78 14.10 7.75
CA GLN A 279 -8.07 14.15 6.47
C GLN A 279 -8.98 14.63 5.32
N LEU A 280 -10.24 14.19 5.30
CA LEU A 280 -11.24 14.63 4.31
C LEU A 280 -11.51 16.14 4.42
N LEU A 281 -11.58 16.68 5.65
CA LEU A 281 -11.69 18.12 5.88
C LEU A 281 -10.45 18.87 5.40
N ARG A 282 -9.25 18.38 5.73
CA ARG A 282 -7.99 18.98 5.29
C ARG A 282 -7.85 18.99 3.76
N GLY A 283 -8.32 17.94 3.09
CA GLY A 283 -8.27 17.82 1.65
C GLY A 283 -9.35 18.61 0.91
N LYS A 284 -10.33 19.20 1.61
CA LYS A 284 -11.47 19.87 0.99
C LYS A 284 -11.07 20.99 0.02
N ASP A 285 -10.01 21.72 0.34
CA ASP A 285 -9.54 22.86 -0.45
C ASP A 285 -8.46 22.48 -1.49
N LEU A 286 -8.18 21.18 -1.65
CA LEU A 286 -7.29 20.65 -2.68
C LEU A 286 -8.08 20.33 -3.97
N ASP A 287 -7.37 20.01 -5.06
CA ASP A 287 -8.03 19.69 -6.33
C ASP A 287 -8.78 18.36 -6.27
N LEU A 288 -8.20 17.37 -5.58
CA LEU A 288 -8.73 16.01 -5.51
C LEU A 288 -8.23 15.28 -4.25
N ILE A 289 -9.11 14.47 -3.69
CA ILE A 289 -8.83 13.45 -2.69
C ILE A 289 -9.04 12.10 -3.37
N VAL A 290 -7.99 11.28 -3.42
CA VAL A 290 -8.06 9.87 -3.82
C VAL A 290 -8.08 9.03 -2.55
N TRP A 291 -9.23 8.43 -2.26
CA TRP A 291 -9.38 7.53 -1.12
C TRP A 291 -9.21 6.08 -1.57
N SER A 292 -8.17 5.42 -1.07
CA SER A 292 -7.92 4.00 -1.26
C SER A 292 -8.55 3.17 -0.15
N SER A 293 -9.44 2.24 -0.51
CA SER A 293 -9.99 1.21 0.38
C SER A 293 -9.66 -0.16 -0.21
N SER A 294 -9.25 -1.13 0.60
CA SER A 294 -8.95 -2.48 0.08
C SER A 294 -10.21 -3.20 -0.41
N VAL A 295 -11.38 -2.89 0.18
CA VAL A 295 -12.67 -3.53 -0.13
C VAL A 295 -13.66 -2.61 -0.86
N PRO A 296 -14.60 -3.17 -1.64
CA PRO A 296 -15.59 -2.41 -2.41
C PRO A 296 -16.53 -1.53 -1.57
N TRP A 297 -16.82 -0.31 -2.04
CA TRP A 297 -17.72 0.64 -1.38
C TRP A 297 -19.20 0.44 -1.71
N ILE A 298 -19.49 0.17 -2.99
CA ILE A 298 -20.85 0.15 -3.52
C ILE A 298 -21.50 -1.22 -3.24
N GLY A 299 -22.75 -1.17 -2.79
CA GLY A 299 -23.59 -2.36 -2.60
C GLY A 299 -24.74 -2.08 -1.64
N LYS A 300 -25.82 -2.85 -1.77
CA LYS A 300 -26.98 -2.75 -0.88
C LYS A 300 -26.56 -3.15 0.54
N ALA A 301 -27.08 -2.44 1.55
CA ALA A 301 -26.82 -2.80 2.94
C ALA A 301 -27.27 -4.24 3.21
N GLU A 302 -26.34 -5.09 3.64
CA GLU A 302 -26.54 -6.52 3.81
C GLU A 302 -25.63 -7.04 4.92
N ALA A 303 -26.22 -7.73 5.89
CA ALA A 303 -25.50 -8.24 7.05
C ALA A 303 -24.59 -9.40 6.66
N GLY A 304 -23.40 -9.48 7.26
CA GLY A 304 -22.45 -10.57 7.01
C GLY A 304 -21.52 -10.34 5.82
N GLU A 305 -21.74 -9.30 5.02
CA GLU A 305 -20.84 -8.95 3.92
C GLU A 305 -19.44 -8.56 4.40
N ASP A 306 -18.43 -8.93 3.60
CA ASP A 306 -17.01 -8.65 3.88
C ASP A 306 -16.51 -7.34 3.24
N TYR A 307 -17.42 -6.53 2.71
CA TYR A 307 -17.15 -5.20 2.17
C TYR A 307 -18.08 -4.17 2.82
N TRP A 308 -18.06 -2.93 2.35
CA TRP A 308 -18.76 -1.83 3.02
C TRP A 308 -20.28 -2.00 3.16
N ALA A 309 -20.94 -2.89 2.40
CA ALA A 309 -22.34 -3.25 2.60
C ALA A 309 -22.64 -3.83 4.00
N GLY A 310 -21.69 -4.57 4.58
CA GLY A 310 -21.77 -5.16 5.92
C GLY A 310 -21.60 -4.15 7.05
N TYR A 311 -21.20 -2.93 6.70
CA TYR A 311 -20.85 -1.84 7.60
C TYR A 311 -21.60 -0.55 7.22
N ALA A 312 -22.85 -0.70 6.76
CA ALA A 312 -23.64 0.37 6.16
C ALA A 312 -23.86 1.59 7.06
N ASP A 313 -23.94 1.41 8.38
CA ASP A 313 -24.10 2.52 9.33
C ASP A 313 -22.86 3.41 9.36
N GLU A 314 -21.66 2.82 9.42
CA GLU A 314 -20.40 3.55 9.33
C GLU A 314 -20.18 4.14 7.92
N ARG A 315 -20.58 3.41 6.87
CA ARG A 315 -20.60 3.92 5.49
C ARG A 315 -21.44 5.20 5.38
N ALA A 316 -22.65 5.18 5.94
CA ALA A 316 -23.55 6.33 5.98
C ALA A 316 -22.99 7.47 6.84
N GLU A 317 -22.34 7.17 7.97
CA GLU A 317 -21.68 8.15 8.83
C GLU A 317 -20.59 8.93 8.06
N ILE A 318 -19.75 8.23 7.29
CA ILE A 318 -18.70 8.86 6.47
C ILE A 318 -19.33 9.66 5.32
N ALA A 319 -20.34 9.09 4.63
CA ALA A 319 -21.04 9.79 3.55
C ALA A 319 -21.74 11.08 4.05
N ASN A 320 -22.33 11.04 5.25
CA ASN A 320 -22.88 12.22 5.90
C ASN A 320 -21.80 13.25 6.25
N HIS A 321 -20.63 12.82 6.73
CA HIS A 321 -19.51 13.75 6.98
C HIS A 321 -19.08 14.49 5.72
N LEU A 322 -18.99 13.79 4.58
CA LEU A 322 -18.73 14.44 3.29
C LEU A 322 -19.82 15.47 2.96
N LYS A 323 -21.09 15.12 3.17
CA LYS A 323 -22.25 16.00 2.95
C LYS A 323 -22.22 17.25 3.81
N ASP A 324 -22.17 17.06 5.12
CA ASP A 324 -22.33 18.12 6.10
C ASP A 324 -21.20 19.15 6.03
N ASN A 325 -20.04 18.73 5.51
CA ASN A 325 -18.87 19.58 5.31
C ASN A 325 -18.64 20.04 3.86
N ASP A 326 -19.57 19.75 2.95
CA ASP A 326 -19.49 20.11 1.53
C ASP A 326 -18.19 19.66 0.83
N ILE A 327 -17.70 18.46 1.14
CA ILE A 327 -16.48 17.87 0.55
C ILE A 327 -16.87 17.11 -0.72
N ARG A 328 -16.59 17.69 -1.90
CA ARG A 328 -17.04 17.17 -3.21
C ARG A 328 -15.94 16.62 -4.10
N ASN A 329 -14.70 16.92 -3.78
CA ASN A 329 -13.50 16.61 -4.55
C ASN A 329 -12.94 15.23 -4.18
N VAL A 330 -13.77 14.20 -4.10
CA VAL A 330 -13.35 12.84 -3.70
C VAL A 330 -13.57 11.88 -4.86
N CYS A 331 -12.63 10.97 -5.07
CA CYS A 331 -12.90 9.68 -5.71
C CYS A 331 -12.34 8.55 -4.85
N MET A 332 -12.87 7.35 -5.02
CA MET A 332 -12.34 6.16 -4.36
C MET A 332 -11.74 5.19 -5.37
N ILE A 333 -10.66 4.52 -4.97
CA ILE A 333 -10.13 3.33 -5.64
C ILE A 333 -10.24 2.13 -4.68
N SER A 334 -10.71 0.99 -5.19
CA SER A 334 -10.86 -0.26 -4.43
C SER A 334 -10.45 -1.52 -5.19
N ALA A 335 -10.20 -2.62 -4.48
CA ALA A 335 -9.86 -3.94 -5.04
C ALA A 335 -10.73 -5.05 -4.41
N ASP A 336 -10.19 -6.25 -4.17
CA ASP A 336 -10.86 -7.42 -3.56
C ASP A 336 -11.97 -8.08 -4.42
N ALA A 337 -12.77 -7.33 -5.18
CA ALA A 337 -13.85 -7.90 -6.00
C ALA A 337 -13.41 -8.71 -7.23
N HIS A 338 -12.12 -8.70 -7.59
CA HIS A 338 -11.55 -9.36 -8.79
C HIS A 338 -12.25 -9.00 -10.12
N MET A 339 -12.72 -7.76 -10.22
CA MET A 339 -13.34 -7.19 -11.42
C MET A 339 -12.78 -5.80 -11.71
N VAL A 340 -13.01 -5.28 -12.92
CA VAL A 340 -12.71 -3.89 -13.28
C VAL A 340 -14.01 -3.15 -13.55
N ALA A 341 -14.23 -2.03 -12.87
CA ALA A 341 -15.45 -1.25 -13.03
C ALA A 341 -15.25 0.21 -12.63
N ILE A 342 -16.18 1.07 -13.06
CA ILE A 342 -16.20 2.49 -12.71
C ILE A 342 -17.65 2.96 -12.52
N ASP A 343 -17.92 3.62 -11.39
CA ASP A 343 -19.15 4.36 -11.11
C ASP A 343 -18.85 5.86 -11.15
N ASP A 344 -19.74 6.65 -11.74
CA ASP A 344 -19.62 8.11 -11.83
C ASP A 344 -20.06 8.84 -10.55
N GLY A 345 -20.52 8.10 -9.54
CA GLY A 345 -21.10 8.62 -8.30
C GLY A 345 -22.61 8.44 -8.21
N SER A 346 -23.26 7.87 -9.23
CA SER A 346 -24.70 7.61 -9.22
C SER A 346 -25.10 6.48 -8.24
N ASN A 347 -24.21 5.54 -7.93
CA ASN A 347 -24.50 4.39 -7.04
C ASN A 347 -23.73 4.40 -5.71
N SER A 348 -22.90 5.42 -5.47
CA SER A 348 -22.06 5.52 -4.26
C SER A 348 -22.59 6.47 -3.17
N GLY A 349 -23.78 7.05 -3.37
CA GLY A 349 -24.41 7.99 -2.44
C GLY A 349 -25.13 7.31 -1.27
N TYR A 350 -24.51 7.32 -0.08
CA TYR A 350 -25.09 6.74 1.15
C TYR A 350 -25.40 7.76 2.25
N ALA A 351 -25.26 9.06 1.95
CA ALA A 351 -25.61 10.12 2.89
C ALA A 351 -27.14 10.23 3.04
N ALA A 352 -27.62 10.66 4.20
CA ALA A 352 -29.03 10.97 4.40
C ALA A 352 -29.46 12.20 3.56
N GLY A 353 -30.57 12.10 2.84
CA GLY A 353 -30.99 13.15 1.91
C GLY A 353 -30.20 13.13 0.59
N ASN A 354 -30.67 13.89 -0.41
CA ASN A 354 -30.12 13.81 -1.76
C ASN A 354 -28.87 14.71 -1.93
N ARG A 355 -27.67 14.12 -1.85
CA ARG A 355 -26.39 14.78 -2.21
C ARG A 355 -25.74 14.21 -3.47
N GLY A 356 -26.16 13.02 -3.92
CA GLY A 356 -25.36 12.21 -4.85
C GLY A 356 -24.15 11.58 -4.16
N GLY A 357 -23.46 10.68 -4.87
CA GLY A 357 -22.22 10.04 -4.43
C GLY A 357 -20.97 10.75 -4.93
N PHE A 358 -19.90 9.96 -5.05
CA PHE A 358 -18.60 10.34 -5.62
C PHE A 358 -18.08 9.21 -6.52
N PRO A 359 -17.23 9.49 -7.52
CA PRO A 359 -16.71 8.46 -8.40
C PRO A 359 -16.00 7.32 -7.65
N VAL A 360 -16.30 6.08 -8.02
CA VAL A 360 -15.67 4.87 -7.45
C VAL A 360 -15.07 4.05 -8.58
N LEU A 361 -13.78 3.74 -8.46
CA LEU A 361 -13.05 2.94 -9.42
C LEU A 361 -12.67 1.61 -8.76
N GLN A 362 -13.11 0.52 -9.36
CA GLN A 362 -12.77 -0.83 -8.95
C GLN A 362 -11.59 -1.32 -9.80
N ALA A 363 -10.44 -1.49 -9.16
CA ALA A 363 -9.21 -1.92 -9.81
C ALA A 363 -9.25 -3.43 -10.12
N ALA A 364 -8.72 -3.79 -11.29
CA ALA A 364 -8.62 -5.18 -11.73
C ALA A 364 -7.73 -6.00 -10.79
N ALA A 365 -8.04 -7.29 -10.66
CA ALA A 365 -7.13 -8.24 -10.06
C ALA A 365 -5.85 -8.38 -10.91
N LEU A 366 -4.70 -8.38 -10.25
CA LEU A 366 -3.40 -8.60 -10.90
C LEU A 366 -3.27 -10.06 -11.32
N GLU A 367 -3.64 -11.00 -10.45
CA GLU A 367 -3.41 -12.44 -10.65
C GLU A 367 -4.49 -13.36 -10.07
N SER A 368 -5.68 -12.84 -9.78
CA SER A 368 -6.82 -13.64 -9.29
C SER A 368 -7.85 -13.90 -10.40
N PRO A 369 -8.61 -15.02 -10.33
CA PRO A 369 -9.74 -15.27 -11.23
C PRO A 369 -10.81 -14.20 -11.03
N GLU A 370 -11.69 -14.05 -12.02
CA GLU A 370 -12.87 -13.21 -11.88
C GLU A 370 -13.74 -13.65 -10.68
N SER A 371 -14.27 -12.65 -10.00
CA SER A 371 -15.25 -12.76 -8.93
C SER A 371 -16.13 -11.51 -9.01
N GLU A 372 -17.24 -11.52 -8.29
CA GLU A 372 -18.11 -10.35 -8.13
C GLU A 372 -18.42 -10.20 -6.64
N LYS A 373 -18.03 -9.06 -6.06
CA LYS A 373 -18.26 -8.73 -4.64
C LYS A 373 -18.52 -7.23 -4.54
N GLY A 374 -19.77 -6.84 -4.30
CA GLY A 374 -20.17 -5.43 -4.38
C GLY A 374 -19.72 -4.78 -5.70
N GLY A 375 -19.47 -3.48 -5.67
CA GLY A 375 -18.88 -2.73 -6.78
C GLY A 375 -19.86 -1.87 -7.59
N PRO A 376 -19.33 -0.95 -8.41
CA PRO A 376 -20.08 -0.15 -9.40
C PRO A 376 -21.06 -0.93 -10.27
#